data_AF-A0A7V2AW87-F1
#
_entry.id   AF-A0A7V2AW87-F1
#
_cell.length_a   1.000
_cell.length_b   1.000
_cell.length_c   1.000
_cell.angle_alpha   90.00
_cell.angle_beta   90.00
_cell.angle_gamma   90.00
#
_symmetry.space_group_name_H-M   'P 1'
#
loop_
_entity.id
_entity.type
_entity.pdbx_description
1 polymer ?
#
loop_
_entity_poly.entity_id
_entity_poly.type
_entity_poly.pdbx_seq_one_letter_code
_entity_poly.pdbx_strand_id
1 'polypeptide(L)' 'MKVRIDRDDCTACALCWEACPDFFEESGDDGFSQVVEEHRIEGNVSEGEVPDDLKGCV' A
#
# COMPACT_ATOMS: atom_id res chain seq x y z
N MET A 1 6.23 -5.74 9.98
CA MET A 1 6.78 -6.45 8.80
C MET A 1 6.94 -5.41 7.70
N LYS A 2 7.94 -5.48 6.81
CA LYS A 2 8.06 -4.50 5.73
C LYS A 2 7.42 -5.02 4.45
N VAL A 3 6.73 -4.14 3.74
CA VAL A 3 6.10 -4.42 2.44
C VAL A 3 6.57 -3.39 1.44
N ARG A 4 6.77 -3.86 0.19
CA ARG A 4 7.13 -3.04 -0.96
C ARG A 4 6.15 -3.33 -2.10
N ILE A 5 5.56 -2.27 -2.64
CA ILE A 5 4.76 -2.31 -3.86
C ILE A 5 5.71 -2.10 -5.03
N ASP A 6 5.67 -2.99 -6.02
CA ASP A 6 6.31 -2.72 -7.30
C ASP A 6 5.37 -1.89 -8.17
N ARG A 7 5.59 -0.57 -8.17
CA ARG A 7 4.72 0.37 -8.88
C ARG A 7 4.94 0.38 -10.38
N ASP A 8 6.10 -0.08 -10.86
CA ASP A 8 6.36 -0.20 -12.30
C ASP A 8 5.49 -1.29 -12.93
N ASP A 9 5.16 -2.33 -12.15
CA ASP A 9 4.27 -3.44 -12.54
C ASP A 9 2.81 -3.28 -12.04
N CYS A 10 2.48 -2.15 -11.41
CA CYS A 10 1.13 -1.91 -10.91
C CYS A 10 0.15 -1.72 -12.07
N THR A 11 -0.90 -2.55 -12.12
CA THR A 11 -1.91 -2.48 -13.18
C THR A 11 -3.18 -1.74 -12.77
N ALA A 12 -3.18 -1.00 -11.65
CA ALA A 12 -4.34 -0.31 -11.08
C ALA A 12 -5.60 -1.19 -10.93
N CYS A 13 -5.44 -2.46 -10.55
CA CYS A 13 -6.55 -3.43 -10.48
C CYS A 13 -7.43 -3.34 -9.23
N ALA A 14 -7.14 -2.40 -8.31
CA ALA A 14 -7.83 -2.16 -7.04
C ALA A 14 -7.79 -3.26 -5.97
N LEU A 15 -7.39 -4.48 -6.29
CA LEU A 15 -7.47 -5.63 -5.37
C LEU A 15 -6.76 -5.42 -4.03
N CYS A 16 -5.65 -4.67 -4.00
CA CYS A 16 -4.87 -4.43 -2.79
C CYS A 16 -5.61 -3.53 -1.80
N TRP A 17 -6.09 -2.36 -2.24
CA TRP A 17 -6.82 -1.43 -1.37
C TRP A 17 -8.28 -1.84 -1.15
N GLU A 18 -8.85 -2.73 -1.96
CA GLU A 18 -10.11 -3.40 -1.64
C GLU A 18 -9.94 -4.50 -0.57
N ALA A 19 -8.83 -5.24 -0.60
CA ALA A 19 -8.57 -6.32 0.35
C ALA A 19 -8.09 -5.81 1.72
N CYS A 20 -7.33 -4.72 1.75
CA CYS A 20 -6.74 -4.18 2.97
C CYS A 20 -6.71 -2.63 2.90
N PRO A 21 -7.89 -1.97 2.98
CA PRO A 21 -8.03 -0.52 2.83
C PRO A 21 -7.34 0.29 3.94
N ASP A 22 -7.07 -0.35 5.08
CA ASP A 22 -6.36 0.29 6.20
C ASP A 22 -4.84 0.37 5.94
N PHE A 23 -4.30 -0.38 4.97
CA PHE A 23 -2.86 -0.38 4.65
C PHE A 23 -2.55 0.16 3.25
N PHE A 24 -3.41 -0.11 2.27
CA PHE A 24 -3.26 0.33 0.88
C PHE A 24 -4.36 1.31 0.48
N GLU A 25 -4.02 2.28 -0.37
CA GLU A 25 -4.97 3.21 -0.97
C GLU A 25 -4.64 3.43 -2.46
N GLU A 26 -5.62 3.93 -3.22
CA GLU A 26 -5.40 4.42 -4.57
C GLU A 26 -4.66 5.76 -4.53
N SER A 27 -3.56 5.88 -5.29
CA SER A 27 -2.83 7.12 -5.40
C SER A 27 -3.61 8.15 -6.20
N GLY A 28 -3.81 9.34 -5.63
CA GLY A 28 -4.42 10.47 -6.35
C GLY A 28 -3.55 11.04 -7.48
N ASP A 29 -2.25 10.71 -7.51
CA ASP A 29 -1.30 11.25 -8.50
C ASP A 29 -1.28 10.44 -9.80
N ASP A 30 -1.35 9.11 -9.71
CA ASP A 30 -1.24 8.22 -10.88
C ASP A 30 -2.24 7.03 -10.90
N GLY A 31 -3.11 6.89 -9.91
CA GLY A 31 -4.09 5.82 -9.81
C GLY A 31 -3.51 4.45 -9.41
N PHE A 32 -2.23 4.36 -9.09
CA PHE A 32 -1.59 3.12 -8.65
C PHE A 32 -1.75 2.90 -7.15
N SER A 33 -1.58 1.66 -6.71
CA SER A 33 -1.59 1.34 -5.28
C SER A 33 -0.43 2.01 -4.56
N GLN A 34 -0.72 2.71 -3.48
CA GLN A 34 0.27 3.21 -2.54
C GLN A 34 -0.06 2.72 -1.13
N VAL A 35 0.96 2.75 -0.26
CA VAL A 35 0.76 2.56 1.18
C VAL A 35 0.09 3.81 1.75
N VAL A 36 -0.85 3.62 2.68
CA VAL A 36 -1.50 4.72 3.43
C VAL A 36 -0.44 5.53 4.18
N GLU A 37 -0.57 6.85 4.20
CA GLU A 37 0.42 7.79 4.75
C GLU A 37 0.94 7.41 6.14
N GLU A 38 0.06 6.95 7.02
CA GLU A 38 0.35 6.56 8.41
C GLU A 38 1.34 5.37 8.51
N HIS A 39 1.42 4.54 7.47
CA HIS A 39 2.24 3.34 7.45
C HIS A 39 3.48 3.44 6.56
N ARG A 40 3.68 4.57 5.86
CA ARG A 40 4.83 4.75 4.95
C ARG A 40 6.15 4.80 5.68
N ILE A 41 7.16 4.18 5.10
CA ILE A 41 8.55 4.27 5.57
C ILE A 41 9.22 5.46 4.88
N GLU A 42 9.71 6.43 5.65
CA GLU A 42 10.41 7.62 5.15
C GLU A 42 9.61 8.41 4.08
N GLY A 43 8.27 8.33 4.13
CA GLY A 43 7.38 8.98 3.17
C GLY A 43 7.32 8.30 1.79
N ASN A 44 7.94 7.13 1.61
CA ASN A 44 7.90 6.39 0.36
C ASN A 44 6.51 5.76 0.15
N VAL A 45 5.81 6.18 -0.90
CA VAL A 45 4.48 5.66 -1.26
C VAL A 45 4.47 4.17 -1.60
N SER A 46 5.63 3.61 -1.95
CA SER A 46 5.79 2.19 -2.33
C SER A 46 6.19 1.31 -1.15
N GLU A 47 6.57 1.87 0.00
CA GLU A 47 7.13 1.10 1.11
C GLU A 47 6.43 1.40 2.42
N GLY A 48 6.05 0.34 3.14
CA GLY A 48 5.28 0.45 4.36
C GLY A 48 5.71 -0.51 5.45
N GLU A 49 5.51 -0.11 6.70
CA GLU A 49 5.63 -0.97 7.87
C GLU A 49 4.25 -1.46 8.32
N VAL A 50 4.02 -2.76 8.15
CA VAL A 50 2.77 -3.43 8.51
C VAL A 50 2.69 -3.61 10.03
N PRO A 51 1.69 -3.01 10.69
CA PRO A 51 1.42 -3.22 12.12
C PRO A 51 0.80 -4.61 12.36
N ASP A 52 0.85 -5.10 13.60
CA ASP A 52 0.49 -6.49 13.93
C ASP A 52 -0.96 -6.87 13.61
N ASP A 53 -1.87 -5.90 13.69
CA ASP A 53 -3.29 -5.99 13.41
C ASP A 53 -3.61 -6.11 11.91
N LEU A 54 -2.75 -5.60 11.01
CA LEU A 54 -2.96 -5.64 9.56
C LEU A 54 -2.26 -6.82 8.87
N LYS A 55 -1.45 -7.60 9.58
CA LYS A 55 -0.76 -8.80 9.04
C LYS A 55 -1.68 -9.88 8.47
N GLY A 56 -2.99 -9.82 8.75
CA GLY A 56 -3.97 -10.77 8.25
C GLY A 56 -4.46 -10.48 6.83
N CYS A 57 -4.34 -9.25 6.34
CA CYS A 57 -4.80 -8.84 5.00
C CYS A 57 -3.70 -8.34 4.07
N VAL A 58 -2.47 -8.16 4.58
CA VAL A 58 -1.29 -7.75 3.81
C VAL A 58 -0.43 -8.94 3.40
#